data_AF-A0A4R3K8X2-F1
#
_entry.id   AF-A0A4R3K8X2-F1
#
_cell.length_a   1.000
_cell.length_b   1.000
_cell.length_c   1.000
_cell.angle_alpha   90.00
_cell.angle_beta   90.00
_cell.angle_gamma   90.00
#
_symmetry.space_group_name_H-M   'P 1'
#
loop_
_entity.id
_entity.type
_entity.pdbx_description
1 polymer ?
#
loop_
_entity_poly.entity_id
_entity_poly.type
_entity_poly.pdbx_seq_one_letter_code
_entity_poly.pdbx_strand_id
1 'polypeptide(L)'
;MQRNLLKDQRGFTLLEMMIVIVILGILATLAIPKFSNSVALANTTKIQADLQTLNTAIAMHVAAHGKKPQNIKTDLAEYIDNIENLKPPQGESYLRTGEKLAITATAYELDSVNAAALCQGHALKEFGASQK
;
A
#
# COMPACT_ATOMS: atom_id res chain seq x y z
N MET A 1 -22.27 59.16 -32.59
CA MET A 1 -20.86 58.80 -32.84
C MET A 1 -20.51 57.57 -32.00
N GLN A 2 -20.47 56.37 -32.59
CA GLN A 2 -20.04 55.15 -31.92
C GLN A 2 -18.56 54.90 -32.25
N ARG A 3 -17.67 55.00 -31.26
CA ARG A 3 -16.26 54.65 -31.37
C ARG A 3 -16.12 53.14 -31.21
N ASN A 4 -15.84 52.42 -32.29
CA ASN A 4 -15.44 51.01 -32.22
C ASN A 4 -14.01 50.94 -31.69
N LEU A 5 -13.86 50.45 -30.45
CA LEU A 5 -12.58 50.07 -29.87
C LEU A 5 -12.13 48.76 -30.52
N LEU A 6 -11.11 48.82 -31.37
CA LEU A 6 -10.47 47.65 -31.95
C LEU A 6 -9.90 46.80 -30.81
N LYS A 7 -10.55 45.67 -30.51
CA LYS A 7 -10.04 44.67 -29.56
C LYS A 7 -8.80 44.02 -30.17
N ASP A 8 -7.65 44.23 -29.54
CA ASP A 8 -6.37 43.60 -29.87
C ASP A 8 -6.47 42.08 -29.62
N GLN A 9 -6.80 41.32 -30.66
CA GLN A 9 -6.88 39.85 -30.59
C GLN A 9 -5.48 39.25 -30.66
N ARG A 10 -4.75 39.30 -29.55
CA ARG A 10 -3.49 38.57 -29.38
C ARG A 10 -3.81 37.09 -29.17
N GLY A 11 -3.77 36.32 -30.26
CA GLY A 11 -3.87 34.86 -30.21
C GLY A 11 -2.54 34.23 -29.76
N PHE A 12 -2.62 33.08 -29.09
CA PHE A 12 -1.47 32.25 -28.77
C PHE A 12 -0.74 31.81 -30.03
N THR A 13 0.59 31.86 -30.01
CA THR A 13 1.40 31.38 -31.12
C THR A 13 1.50 29.85 -31.10
N LEU A 14 1.60 29.22 -32.28
CA LEU A 14 1.88 27.78 -32.36
C LEU A 14 3.18 27.43 -31.63
N LEU A 15 4.17 28.33 -31.71
CA LEU A 15 5.46 28.16 -31.07
C LEU A 15 5.36 28.14 -29.53
N GLU A 16 4.52 28.96 -28.92
CA GLU A 16 4.24 28.89 -27.48
C GLU A 16 3.68 27.53 -27.08
N MET A 17 2.72 27.00 -27.84
CA MET A 17 2.15 25.69 -27.54
C MET A 17 3.17 24.56 -27.74
N MET A 18 4.07 24.65 -28.74
CA MET A 18 5.14 23.67 -28.92
C MET A 18 6.10 23.62 -27.73
N ILE A 19 6.54 24.78 -27.23
CA ILE A 19 7.46 24.84 -26.07
C ILE A 19 6.76 24.27 -24.82
N VAL A 20 5.49 24.58 -24.60
CA VAL A 20 4.72 24.07 -23.46
C VAL A 20 4.64 22.54 -23.48
N ILE A 21 4.32 21.93 -24.64
CA ILE A 21 4.21 20.47 -24.76
C ILE A 21 5.58 19.79 -24.56
N VAL A 22 6.66 20.40 -25.05
CA VAL A 22 8.02 19.90 -24.83
C VAL A 22 8.39 19.91 -23.35
N ILE A 23 8.12 21.01 -22.63
CA ILE A 23 8.38 21.10 -21.19
C ILE A 23 7.52 20.07 -20.41
N LEU A 24 6.23 19.93 -20.75
CA LEU A 24 5.35 18.93 -20.15
C LEU A 24 5.85 17.50 -20.40
N GLY A 25 6.37 17.22 -21.59
CA GLY A 25 6.99 15.93 -21.92
C GLY A 25 8.21 15.61 -21.05
N ILE A 26 9.11 16.57 -20.85
CA ILE A 26 10.29 16.40 -19.98
C ILE A 26 9.86 16.18 -18.53
N LEU A 27 8.96 17.03 -18.00
CA LEU A 27 8.51 16.93 -16.61
C LEU A 27 7.78 15.60 -16.32
N ALA A 28 7.00 15.09 -17.28
CA ALA A 28 6.30 13.81 -17.13
C ALA A 28 7.26 12.63 -16.92
N THR A 29 8.43 12.63 -17.57
CA THR A 29 9.42 11.54 -17.42
C THR A 29 10.07 11.50 -16.04
N LEU A 30 10.25 12.65 -15.38
CA LEU A 30 10.93 12.75 -14.08
C LEU A 30 10.04 12.41 -12.88
N ALA A 31 8.71 12.47 -13.03
CA ALA A 31 7.77 12.33 -11.91
C ALA A 31 7.52 10.86 -11.47
N ILE A 32 7.70 9.89 -12.37
CA ILE A 32 7.27 8.49 -12.18
C ILE A 32 8.03 7.72 -11.06
N PRO A 33 9.37 7.77 -10.94
CA PRO A 33 10.11 6.79 -10.11
C PRO A 33 9.94 6.98 -8.60
N LYS A 34 9.59 8.18 -8.12
CA LYS A 34 9.48 8.45 -6.67
C LYS A 34 8.22 7.87 -6.03
N PHE A 35 7.16 7.63 -6.82
CA PHE A 35 5.89 7.15 -6.30
C PHE A 35 5.96 5.67 -5.89
N SER A 36 6.64 4.84 -6.68
CA SER A 36 6.73 3.38 -6.47
C SER A 36 7.31 2.99 -5.11
N ASN A 37 8.45 3.58 -4.70
CA ASN A 37 9.08 3.24 -3.42
C ASN A 37 8.24 3.68 -2.20
N SER A 38 7.56 4.83 -2.31
CA SER A 38 6.69 5.34 -1.24
C SER A 38 5.48 4.43 -1.03
N VAL A 39 4.88 3.95 -2.13
CA VAL A 39 3.79 2.97 -2.10
C VAL A 39 4.26 1.66 -1.49
N ALA A 40 5.44 1.16 -1.88
CA ALA A 40 5.97 -0.08 -1.33
C ALA A 40 6.24 -0.01 0.17
N LEU A 41 6.75 1.11 0.66
CA LEU A 41 6.93 1.34 2.10
C LEU A 41 5.58 1.40 2.83
N ALA A 42 4.60 2.13 2.28
CA ALA A 42 3.25 2.21 2.86
C ALA A 42 2.57 0.83 2.93
N ASN A 43 2.70 0.02 1.88
CA ASN A 43 2.21 -1.37 1.85
C ASN A 43 2.88 -2.20 2.94
N THR A 44 4.20 -2.08 3.11
CA THR A 44 4.96 -2.79 4.14
C THR A 44 4.48 -2.42 5.54
N THR A 45 4.33 -1.13 5.84
CA THR A 45 3.84 -0.64 7.13
C THR A 45 2.40 -1.10 7.40
N LYS A 46 1.54 -1.09 6.38
CA LYS A 46 0.17 -1.61 6.50
C LYS A 46 0.16 -3.10 6.85
N ILE A 47 0.94 -3.92 6.13
CA ILE A 47 1.07 -5.36 6.42
C ILE A 47 1.56 -5.57 7.85
N GLN A 48 2.56 -4.81 8.30
CA GLN A 48 3.06 -4.93 9.66
C GLN A 48 1.99 -4.60 10.71
N ALA A 49 1.23 -3.52 10.52
CA ALA A 49 0.15 -3.14 11.43
C ALA A 49 -0.98 -4.18 11.47
N ASP A 50 -1.38 -4.68 10.30
CA ASP A 50 -2.44 -5.69 10.17
C ASP A 50 -1.99 -7.01 10.82
N LEU A 51 -0.76 -7.48 10.55
CA LEU A 51 -0.19 -8.69 11.16
C LEU A 51 0.02 -8.55 12.67
N GLN A 52 0.41 -7.38 13.16
CA GLN A 52 0.55 -7.12 14.60
C GLN A 52 -0.80 -7.24 15.30
N THR A 53 -1.84 -6.62 14.74
CA THR A 53 -3.22 -6.70 15.26
C THR A 53 -3.71 -8.14 15.28
N LEU A 54 -3.49 -8.88 14.19
CA LEU A 54 -3.84 -10.30 14.11
C LEU A 54 -3.11 -11.13 15.16
N ASN A 55 -1.80 -10.93 15.33
CA ASN A 55 -1.02 -11.67 16.33
C ASN A 55 -1.51 -11.41 17.76
N THR A 56 -1.85 -10.16 18.09
CA THR A 56 -2.43 -9.82 19.40
C THR A 56 -3.78 -10.52 19.60
N ALA A 57 -4.65 -10.50 18.58
CA ALA A 57 -5.94 -11.18 18.65
C ALA A 57 -5.79 -12.70 18.76
N ILE A 58 -4.84 -13.31 18.04
CA ILE A 58 -4.52 -14.74 18.15
C ILE A 58 -4.06 -15.07 19.57
N ALA A 59 -3.19 -14.25 20.15
CA ALA A 59 -2.72 -14.45 21.53
C ALA A 59 -3.88 -14.38 22.54
N MET A 60 -4.81 -13.43 22.38
CA MET A 60 -6.00 -13.32 23.22
C MET A 60 -6.92 -14.53 23.07
N HIS A 61 -7.19 -14.98 21.84
CA HIS A 61 -8.01 -16.17 21.60
C HIS A 61 -7.40 -17.42 22.23
N VAL A 62 -6.07 -17.60 22.09
CA VAL A 62 -5.36 -18.73 22.72
C VAL A 62 -5.42 -18.63 24.25
N ALA A 63 -5.30 -17.44 24.82
CA ALA A 63 -5.41 -17.24 26.27
C ALA A 63 -6.83 -17.56 26.80
N ALA A 64 -7.88 -17.21 26.05
CA ALA A 64 -9.27 -17.45 26.44
C ALA A 64 -9.71 -18.91 26.24
N HIS A 65 -9.34 -19.54 25.12
CA HIS A 65 -9.87 -20.84 24.71
C HIS A 65 -8.86 -21.99 24.81
N GLY A 66 -7.58 -21.69 25.11
CA GLY A 66 -6.48 -22.66 25.16
C GLY A 66 -6.12 -23.28 23.81
N LYS A 67 -6.72 -22.81 22.71
CA LYS A 67 -6.53 -23.35 21.35
C LYS A 67 -6.23 -22.23 20.35
N LYS A 68 -5.42 -22.55 19.36
CA LYS A 68 -5.17 -21.65 18.22
C LYS A 68 -6.45 -21.48 17.38
N PRO A 69 -6.72 -20.28 16.87
CA PRO A 69 -7.79 -20.10 15.89
C PRO A 69 -7.52 -20.95 14.65
N GLN A 70 -8.58 -21.44 14.02
CA GLN A 70 -8.55 -22.17 12.76
C GLN A 70 -8.94 -21.26 11.59
N ASN A 71 -9.72 -20.21 11.85
CA ASN A 71 -10.16 -19.28 10.83
C ASN A 71 -10.13 -17.84 11.35
N ILE A 72 -9.46 -16.97 10.59
CA ILE A 72 -9.32 -15.56 10.93
C ILE A 72 -10.67 -14.88 11.07
N LYS A 73 -11.57 -15.06 10.12
CA LYS A 73 -12.83 -14.30 10.06
C LYS A 73 -13.85 -14.73 11.10
N THR A 74 -13.82 -15.99 11.55
CA THR A 74 -14.80 -16.48 12.52
C THR A 74 -14.26 -16.42 13.94
N ASP A 75 -13.04 -16.90 14.15
CA ASP A 75 -12.52 -17.15 15.51
C ASP A 75 -11.93 -15.87 16.10
N LEU A 76 -11.53 -14.91 15.26
CA LEU A 76 -10.98 -13.62 15.69
C LEU A 76 -11.99 -12.47 15.60
N ALA A 77 -13.23 -12.73 15.17
CA ALA A 77 -14.28 -11.72 15.06
C ALA A 77 -14.66 -11.07 16.40
N GLU A 78 -14.47 -11.78 17.52
CA GLU A 78 -14.69 -11.24 18.86
C GLU A 78 -13.62 -10.22 19.28
N TYR A 79 -12.44 -10.27 18.66
CA TYR A 79 -11.26 -9.50 19.08
C TYR A 79 -10.88 -8.37 18.11
N ILE A 80 -11.40 -8.40 16.87
CA ILE A 80 -11.07 -7.44 15.82
C ILE A 80 -12.36 -6.96 15.15
N ASP A 81 -12.62 -5.65 15.25
CA ASP A 81 -13.69 -5.01 14.51
C ASP A 81 -13.43 -5.00 13.00
N ASN A 82 -14.48 -5.17 12.20
CA ASN A 82 -14.42 -5.11 10.73
C ASN A 82 -13.45 -6.11 10.07
N ILE A 83 -13.28 -7.30 10.66
CA ILE A 83 -12.38 -8.35 10.16
C ILE A 83 -12.66 -8.77 8.71
N GLU A 84 -13.89 -8.61 8.23
CA GLU A 84 -14.27 -8.91 6.84
C GLU A 84 -13.54 -8.04 5.81
N ASN A 85 -13.18 -6.82 6.20
CA ASN A 85 -12.49 -5.84 5.37
C ASN A 85 -10.96 -5.93 5.50
N LEU A 86 -10.45 -6.75 6.42
CA LEU A 86 -9.03 -6.94 6.63
C LEU A 86 -8.44 -7.73 5.45
N LYS A 87 -7.73 -7.02 4.57
CA LYS A 87 -7.07 -7.59 3.39
C LYS A 87 -5.67 -6.99 3.24
N PRO A 88 -4.68 -7.81 2.86
CA PRO A 88 -3.36 -7.30 2.56
C PRO A 88 -3.40 -6.33 1.38
N PRO A 89 -2.58 -5.25 1.40
CA PRO A 89 -2.42 -4.37 0.26
C PRO A 89 -1.79 -5.12 -0.92
N GLN A 90 -2.17 -4.74 -2.14
CA GLN A 90 -1.59 -5.29 -3.36
C GLN A 90 -0.42 -4.44 -3.85
N GLY A 91 0.55 -5.09 -4.48
CA GLY A 91 1.72 -4.45 -5.07
C GLY A 91 3.01 -4.73 -4.28
N GLU A 92 4.05 -3.95 -4.55
CA GLU A 92 5.37 -4.17 -3.94
C GLU A 92 5.34 -3.90 -2.43
N SER A 93 6.16 -4.65 -1.69
CA SER A 93 6.48 -4.47 -0.28
C SER A 93 7.95 -4.82 -0.05
N TYR A 94 8.50 -4.42 1.09
CA TYR A 94 9.88 -4.70 1.47
C TYR A 94 9.96 -5.80 2.51
N LEU A 95 10.83 -6.76 2.24
CA LEU A 95 11.33 -7.70 3.23
C LEU A 95 12.59 -7.12 3.90
N ARG A 96 12.80 -7.46 5.17
CA ARG A 96 13.99 -7.07 5.92
C ARG A 96 15.29 -7.60 5.30
N THR A 97 15.21 -8.64 4.49
CA THR A 97 16.32 -9.15 3.67
C THR A 97 16.80 -8.14 2.62
N GLY A 98 16.04 -7.08 2.36
CA GLY A 98 16.29 -6.09 1.31
C GLY A 98 15.61 -6.41 -0.01
N GLU A 99 14.95 -7.57 -0.11
CA GLU A 99 14.20 -7.97 -1.29
C GLU A 99 12.82 -7.29 -1.36
N LYS A 100 12.38 -6.99 -2.58
CA LYS A 100 11.01 -6.55 -2.85
C LYS A 100 10.12 -7.76 -3.11
N LEU A 101 9.02 -7.87 -2.37
CA LEU A 101 8.02 -8.90 -2.56
C LEU A 101 6.74 -8.28 -3.13
N ALA A 102 6.26 -8.82 -4.26
CA ALA A 102 4.97 -8.47 -4.83
C ALA A 102 3.84 -9.22 -4.09
N ILE A 103 3.03 -8.48 -3.36
CA ILE A 103 1.90 -9.02 -2.61
C ILE A 103 0.71 -9.16 -3.55
N THR A 104 0.27 -10.40 -3.73
CA THR A 104 -0.89 -10.78 -4.56
C THR A 104 -1.97 -11.49 -3.75
N ALA A 105 -1.68 -11.84 -2.50
CA ALA A 105 -2.63 -12.44 -1.58
C ALA A 105 -3.88 -11.56 -1.42
N THR A 106 -5.03 -12.21 -1.22
CA THR A 106 -6.32 -11.53 -1.00
C THR A 106 -6.81 -11.65 0.44
N ALA A 107 -6.12 -12.44 1.25
CA ALA A 107 -6.39 -12.67 2.67
C ALA A 107 -5.08 -12.96 3.41
N TYR A 108 -5.09 -12.72 4.72
CA TYR A 108 -4.04 -13.19 5.63
C TYR A 108 -4.23 -14.67 5.94
N GLU A 109 -3.14 -15.34 6.31
CA GLU A 109 -3.09 -16.77 6.60
C GLU A 109 -2.71 -16.98 8.06
N LEU A 110 -3.09 -18.12 8.63
CA LEU A 110 -2.62 -18.54 9.95
C LEU A 110 -1.42 -19.46 9.79
N ASP A 111 -0.40 -19.25 10.60
CA ASP A 111 0.73 -20.16 10.70
C ASP A 111 0.27 -21.45 11.41
N SER A 112 0.47 -22.59 10.75
CA SER A 112 0.12 -23.91 11.30
C SER A 112 1.02 -24.30 12.47
N VAL A 113 2.25 -23.79 12.51
CA VAL A 113 3.28 -24.14 13.49
C VAL A 113 3.33 -23.12 14.62
N ASN A 114 3.39 -21.83 14.31
CA ASN A 114 3.41 -20.77 15.33
C ASN A 114 2.02 -20.16 15.50
N ALA A 115 1.65 -19.70 16.68
CA ALA A 115 0.37 -18.99 16.88
C ALA A 115 0.47 -17.56 16.34
N ALA A 116 0.61 -17.42 15.02
CA ALA A 116 0.86 -16.15 14.35
C ALA A 116 0.11 -16.05 13.02
N ALA A 117 -0.10 -14.83 12.55
CA ALA A 117 -0.58 -14.55 11.21
C ALA A 117 0.58 -14.36 10.23
N LEU A 118 0.33 -14.77 8.99
CA LEU A 118 1.24 -14.68 7.86
C LEU A 118 0.59 -13.88 6.73
N CYS A 119 1.43 -13.21 5.94
CA CYS A 119 1.04 -12.61 4.68
C CYS A 119 1.83 -13.31 3.57
N GLN A 120 1.15 -14.08 2.73
CA GLN A 120 1.77 -14.84 1.63
C GLN A 120 2.94 -15.71 2.13
N GLY A 121 2.73 -16.44 3.23
CA GLY A 121 3.75 -17.26 3.88
C GLY A 121 4.79 -16.53 4.74
N HIS A 122 4.87 -15.20 4.73
CA HIS A 122 5.84 -14.44 5.52
C HIS A 122 5.25 -13.91 6.83
N ALA A 123 6.02 -14.00 7.91
CA ALA A 123 5.64 -13.50 9.23
C ALA A 123 5.94 -12.01 9.39
N LEU A 124 5.31 -11.37 10.40
CA LEU A 124 5.53 -9.96 10.75
C LEU A 124 7.01 -9.56 10.81
N LYS A 125 7.85 -10.44 11.37
CA LYS A 125 9.29 -10.18 11.56
C LYS A 125 10.09 -10.10 10.26
N GLU A 126 9.56 -10.63 9.15
CA GLU A 126 10.23 -10.64 7.85
C GLU A 126 9.92 -9.38 7.04
N PHE A 127 8.83 -8.69 7.33
CA PHE A 127 8.50 -7.41 6.69
C PHE A 127 9.27 -6.26 7.30
N GLY A 128 9.73 -5.34 6.47
CA GLY A 128 10.35 -4.09 6.89
C GLY A 128 11.37 -3.58 5.89
N ALA A 129 11.62 -2.27 5.91
CA ALA A 129 12.76 -1.72 5.20
C ALA A 129 14.06 -2.33 5.77
N SER A 130 14.97 -2.75 4.89
CA SER A 130 16.31 -3.20 5.29
C SER A 130 16.98 -2.07 6.08
N GLN A 131 17.16 -2.30 7.38
CA GLN A 131 17.98 -1.45 8.22
C GLN A 131 19.42 -1.72 7.78
N LYS A 132 20.02 -0.77 7.05
CA LYS A 132 21.45 -0.78 6.78
C LYS A 132 22.24 -0.60 8.07
#